data_AF-A0A534RGP9-F1
#
_entry.id   AF-A0A534RGP9-F1
#
_cell.length_a   1.000
_cell.length_b   1.000
_cell.length_c   1.000
_cell.angle_alpha   90.00
_cell.angle_beta   90.00
_cell.angle_gamma   90.00
#
_symmetry.space_group_name_H-M   'P 1'
#
loop_
_entity.id
_entity.type
_entity.pdbx_description
1 polymer ?
#
loop_
_entity_poly.entity_id
_entity_poly.type
_entity_poly.pdbx_seq_one_letter_code
_entity_poly.pdbx_strand_id
1 'polypeptide(L)'
;MIEAPQGGRVRDPGRPALGDWAKEVAERALDRAARQPAWGRRGNREKELFALRAQHVRTLFRVLETLAAAVNMEARSTLIAVEKTLNPKNLGGIEVPDGARFVLKFLERRLEVVVSPLVNIGGRPAPVGALATASVIQYDPADPAGADWFDVTLREDGTWVRKTPDGEATLPAFGEKEGRRLLEWLVG
;
A
#
# COMPACT_ATOMS: atom_id res chain seq x y z
N MET A 1 50.25 -73.78 -38.18
CA MET A 1 50.31 -72.32 -38.42
C MET A 1 49.00 -71.77 -37.87
N ILE A 2 49.06 -71.13 -36.69
CA ILE A 2 47.88 -70.68 -35.93
C ILE A 2 47.88 -69.16 -36.04
N GLU A 3 46.91 -68.60 -36.77
CA GLU A 3 46.64 -67.16 -36.76
C GLU A 3 45.51 -66.87 -35.76
N ALA A 4 45.80 -65.97 -34.82
CA ALA A 4 44.86 -65.48 -33.83
C ALA A 4 43.92 -64.42 -34.44
N PRO A 5 42.64 -64.36 -34.04
CA PRO A 5 41.74 -63.32 -34.51
C PRO A 5 42.10 -61.98 -33.86
N GLN A 6 42.23 -60.95 -34.70
CA GLN A 6 42.46 -59.58 -34.25
C GLN A 6 41.27 -59.07 -33.43
N GLY A 7 41.57 -58.60 -32.22
CA GLY A 7 40.61 -58.04 -31.28
C GLY A 7 39.83 -56.86 -31.86
N GLY A 8 38.52 -57.04 -31.98
CA GLY A 8 37.59 -55.94 -32.24
C GLY A 8 37.63 -54.95 -31.07
N ARG A 9 38.10 -53.73 -31.34
CA ARG A 9 37.87 -52.60 -30.43
C ARG A 9 36.41 -52.20 -30.53
N VAL A 10 35.61 -52.69 -29.58
CA VAL A 10 34.29 -52.14 -29.28
C VAL A 10 34.49 -50.69 -28.86
N ARG A 11 34.00 -49.74 -29.68
CA ARG A 11 33.92 -48.33 -29.28
C ARG A 11 32.87 -48.22 -28.19
N ASP A 12 33.34 -47.95 -26.97
CA ASP A 12 32.52 -47.69 -25.79
C ASP A 12 31.60 -46.47 -26.05
N PRO A 13 30.26 -46.63 -26.13
CA PRO A 13 29.34 -45.52 -26.36
C PRO A 13 28.99 -44.90 -24.99
N GLY A 14 29.97 -44.27 -24.34
CA GLY A 14 29.92 -44.23 -22.87
C GLY A 14 30.04 -42.89 -22.15
N ARG A 15 30.48 -41.78 -22.77
CA ARG A 15 30.53 -40.49 -22.08
C ARG A 15 30.24 -39.32 -23.03
N PRO A 16 29.22 -38.48 -22.77
CA PRO A 16 29.12 -37.20 -23.47
C PRO A 16 30.44 -36.46 -23.26
N ALA A 17 30.98 -35.85 -24.33
CA ALA A 17 32.19 -35.06 -24.22
C ALA A 17 31.95 -34.00 -23.14
N LEU A 18 32.94 -33.77 -22.27
CA LEU A 18 32.81 -32.84 -21.14
C LEU A 18 32.27 -31.46 -21.59
N GLY A 19 32.60 -31.04 -22.82
CA GLY A 19 32.09 -29.83 -23.45
C GLY A 19 30.58 -29.86 -23.74
N ASP A 20 30.03 -30.98 -24.21
CA ASP A 20 28.60 -31.11 -24.50
C ASP A 20 27.78 -31.12 -23.21
N TRP A 21 28.26 -31.85 -22.20
CA TRP A 21 27.66 -31.84 -20.87
C TRP A 21 27.72 -30.43 -20.23
N ALA A 22 28.87 -29.76 -20.30
CA ALA A 22 29.03 -28.42 -19.76
C ALA A 22 28.13 -27.39 -20.46
N LYS A 23 27.96 -27.52 -21.78
CA LYS A 23 27.06 -26.66 -22.57
C LYS A 23 25.60 -26.87 -22.16
N GLU A 24 25.17 -28.11 -22.02
CA GLU A 24 23.79 -28.43 -21.61
C GLU A 24 23.50 -27.97 -20.16
N VAL A 25 24.48 -28.11 -19.26
CA VAL A 25 24.38 -27.60 -17.88
C VAL A 25 24.37 -26.08 -17.86
N ALA A 26 25.17 -25.41 -18.70
CA ALA A 26 25.18 -23.95 -18.83
C ALA A 26 23.86 -23.42 -19.39
N GLU A 27 23.29 -24.06 -20.42
CA GLU A 27 21.98 -23.70 -20.96
C GLU A 27 20.87 -23.90 -19.93
N ARG A 28 20.89 -25.02 -19.18
CA ARG A 28 19.96 -25.24 -18.05
C ARG A 28 20.15 -24.21 -16.93
N ALA A 29 21.38 -23.80 -16.64
CA ALA A 29 21.66 -22.78 -15.64
C ALA A 29 21.17 -21.40 -16.08
N LEU A 30 21.37 -21.03 -17.35
CA LEU A 30 20.89 -19.79 -17.95
C LEU A 30 19.36 -19.73 -18.01
N ASP A 31 18.71 -20.82 -18.42
CA ASP A 31 17.25 -20.90 -18.48
C ASP A 31 16.64 -20.87 -17.06
N ARG A 32 17.31 -21.50 -16.08
CA ARG A 32 16.91 -21.43 -14.66
C ARG A 32 17.17 -20.06 -14.04
N ALA A 33 18.21 -19.34 -14.45
CA ALA A 33 18.49 -17.96 -14.05
C ALA A 33 17.47 -16.99 -14.67
N ALA A 34 17.09 -17.19 -15.93
CA ALA A 34 16.07 -16.40 -16.62
C ALA A 34 14.67 -16.63 -16.02
N ARG A 35 14.39 -17.85 -15.55
CA ARG A 35 13.15 -18.23 -14.86
C ARG A 35 13.17 -17.94 -13.36
N GLN A 36 14.32 -17.58 -12.79
CA GLN A 36 14.39 -17.19 -11.38
C GLN A 36 13.65 -15.84 -11.23
N PRO A 37 12.59 -15.76 -10.42
CA PRO A 37 12.01 -14.46 -10.10
C PRO A 37 13.10 -13.63 -9.42
N ALA A 38 13.35 -12.41 -9.91
CA ALA A 38 14.41 -11.54 -9.40
C ALA A 38 14.22 -11.26 -7.90
N TRP A 39 14.87 -12.07 -7.05
CA TRP A 39 14.75 -12.03 -5.59
C TRP A 39 15.23 -10.70 -4.97
N GLY A 40 15.88 -9.82 -5.76
CA GLY A 40 16.26 -8.47 -5.36
C GLY A 40 15.23 -7.36 -5.65
N ARG A 41 14.24 -7.56 -6.56
CA ARG A 41 13.26 -6.49 -6.89
C ARG A 41 12.09 -6.43 -5.91
N ARG A 42 11.77 -7.54 -5.24
CA ARG A 42 10.59 -7.65 -4.35
C ARG A 42 10.75 -6.80 -3.08
N GLY A 43 11.95 -6.74 -2.52
CA GLY A 43 12.27 -5.86 -1.39
C GLY A 43 12.25 -4.37 -1.75
N ASN A 44 12.49 -4.01 -3.01
CA ASN A 44 12.35 -2.63 -3.48
C ASN A 44 10.87 -2.25 -3.62
N ARG A 45 10.06 -3.14 -4.20
CA ARG A 45 8.62 -2.90 -4.39
C ARG A 45 7.88 -2.69 -3.08
N GLU A 46 8.10 -3.53 -2.06
CA GLU A 46 7.43 -3.36 -0.76
C GLU A 46 7.79 -2.01 -0.11
N LYS A 47 9.07 -1.61 -0.19
CA LYS A 47 9.52 -0.29 0.27
C LYS A 47 8.88 0.85 -0.52
N GLU A 48 8.82 0.74 -1.85
CA GLU A 48 8.11 1.71 -2.71
C GLU A 48 6.64 1.85 -2.29
N LEU A 49 5.94 0.74 -2.05
CA LEU A 49 4.54 0.75 -1.62
C LEU A 49 4.37 1.41 -0.25
N PHE A 50 5.29 1.16 0.70
CA PHE A 50 5.26 1.84 1.99
C PHE A 50 5.55 3.34 1.88
N ALA A 51 6.47 3.74 0.99
CA ALA A 51 6.74 5.13 0.71
C ALA A 51 5.51 5.83 0.11
N LEU A 52 4.86 5.20 -0.87
CA LEU A 52 3.61 5.69 -1.49
C LEU A 52 2.51 5.81 -0.44
N ARG A 53 2.28 4.76 0.36
CA ARG A 53 1.33 4.81 1.49
C ARG A 53 1.59 6.02 2.39
N ALA A 54 2.84 6.19 2.84
CA ALA A 54 3.19 7.26 3.75
C ALA A 54 2.99 8.65 3.11
N GLN A 55 3.35 8.81 1.85
CA GLN A 55 3.15 10.04 1.09
C GLN A 55 1.65 10.37 0.97
N HIS A 56 0.84 9.43 0.49
CA HIS A 56 -0.58 9.69 0.23
C HIS A 56 -1.40 9.90 1.49
N VAL A 57 -1.07 9.24 2.61
CA VAL A 57 -1.70 9.52 3.92
C VAL A 57 -1.35 10.93 4.39
N ARG A 58 -0.08 11.34 4.31
CA ARG A 58 0.33 12.70 4.68
C ARG A 58 -0.31 13.76 3.79
N THR A 59 -0.41 13.49 2.48
CA THR A 59 -1.10 14.38 1.52
C THR A 59 -2.57 14.53 1.87
N LEU A 60 -3.28 13.44 2.20
CA LEU A 60 -4.68 13.51 2.59
C LEU A 60 -4.87 14.43 3.80
N PHE A 61 -4.10 14.24 4.86
CA PHE A 61 -4.20 15.07 6.06
C PHE A 61 -3.88 16.54 5.75
N ARG A 62 -2.86 16.80 4.91
CA ARG A 62 -2.53 18.15 4.48
C ARG A 62 -3.67 18.82 3.71
N VAL A 63 -4.34 18.10 2.81
CA VAL A 63 -5.49 18.65 2.06
C VAL A 63 -6.60 19.08 3.02
N LEU A 64 -6.97 18.23 3.97
CA LEU A 64 -8.01 18.53 4.96
C LEU A 64 -7.61 19.70 5.87
N GLU A 65 -6.35 19.74 6.30
CA GLU A 65 -5.78 20.84 7.08
C GLU A 65 -5.81 22.16 6.31
N THR A 66 -5.45 22.17 5.02
CA THR A 66 -5.53 23.35 4.17
C THR A 66 -6.97 23.84 4.00
N LEU A 67 -7.93 22.94 3.84
CA LEU A 67 -9.35 23.32 3.73
C LEU A 67 -9.84 23.97 5.04
N ALA A 68 -9.53 23.39 6.19
CA ALA A 68 -9.90 23.97 7.49
C ALA A 68 -9.22 25.33 7.72
N ALA A 69 -7.94 25.45 7.34
CA ALA A 69 -7.19 26.70 7.43
C ALA A 69 -7.79 27.79 6.54
N ALA A 70 -8.28 27.45 5.34
CA ALA A 70 -8.94 28.40 4.45
C ALA A 70 -10.23 28.96 5.07
N VAL A 71 -11.05 28.12 5.70
CA VAL A 71 -12.27 28.55 6.41
C VAL A 71 -11.92 29.49 7.58
N ASN A 72 -10.92 29.11 8.39
CA ASN A 72 -10.47 29.94 9.51
C ASN A 72 -9.91 31.29 9.05
N MET A 73 -9.18 31.31 7.94
CA MET A 73 -8.63 32.52 7.35
C MET A 73 -9.75 33.49 6.92
N GLU A 74 -10.77 32.98 6.23
CA GLU A 74 -11.92 33.78 5.81
C GLU A 74 -12.68 34.33 7.03
N ALA A 75 -12.87 33.52 8.07
CA ALA A 75 -13.49 33.93 9.32
C ALA A 75 -12.64 34.89 10.18
N ARG A 76 -11.36 35.08 9.82
CA ARG A 76 -10.36 35.82 10.62
C ARG A 76 -10.28 35.34 12.08
N SER A 77 -10.56 34.06 12.30
CA SER A 77 -10.62 33.42 13.61
C SER A 77 -10.39 31.91 13.49
N THR A 78 -9.92 31.27 14.56
CA THR A 78 -9.77 29.80 14.58
C THR A 78 -11.08 29.16 15.01
N LEU A 79 -11.99 28.96 14.05
CA LEU A 79 -13.28 28.33 14.29
C LEU A 79 -13.18 26.80 14.26
N ILE A 80 -12.45 26.26 13.29
CA ILE A 80 -12.20 24.83 13.13
C ILE A 80 -10.84 24.51 13.76
N ALA A 81 -10.85 23.77 14.87
CA ALA A 81 -9.62 23.27 15.48
C ALA A 81 -9.15 21.99 14.77
N VAL A 82 -7.85 21.91 14.50
CA VAL A 82 -7.21 20.76 13.84
C VAL A 82 -6.35 20.02 14.88
N GLU A 83 -6.57 18.72 15.02
CA GLU A 83 -5.73 17.84 15.83
C GLU A 83 -5.22 16.67 14.97
N LYS A 84 -3.94 16.33 15.11
CA LYS A 84 -3.30 15.28 14.32
C LYS A 84 -2.38 14.44 15.19
N THR A 85 -2.56 13.13 15.08
CA THR A 85 -1.69 12.13 15.71
C THR A 85 -1.10 11.26 14.62
N LEU A 86 0.21 11.41 14.38
CA LEU A 86 0.96 10.48 13.54
C LEU A 86 1.68 9.49 14.46
N ASN A 87 1.42 8.20 14.31
CA ASN A 87 2.24 7.18 14.98
C ASN A 87 3.18 6.56 13.94
N PRO A 88 4.39 7.11 13.75
CA PRO A 88 5.31 6.62 12.74
C PRO A 88 5.86 5.24 13.14
N LYS A 89 5.81 4.29 12.21
CA LYS A 89 6.50 3.01 12.31
C LYS A 89 7.63 2.98 11.29
N ASN A 90 8.84 2.62 11.72
CA ASN A 90 9.98 2.51 10.82
C ASN A 90 9.98 1.13 10.15
N LEU A 91 9.81 1.11 8.82
CA LEU A 91 9.84 -0.10 8.00
C LEU A 91 10.99 -0.01 7.00
N GLY A 92 12.17 -0.43 7.44
CA GLY A 92 13.36 -0.47 6.59
C GLY A 92 13.83 0.90 6.11
N GLY A 93 13.77 1.91 7.00
CA GLY A 93 14.16 3.30 6.75
C GLY A 93 13.01 4.22 6.33
N ILE A 94 11.80 3.69 6.20
CA ILE A 94 10.60 4.46 5.81
C ILE A 94 9.71 4.64 7.03
N GLU A 95 9.41 5.89 7.38
CA GLU A 95 8.42 6.21 8.39
C GLU A 95 7.02 6.18 7.79
N VAL A 96 6.27 5.13 8.10
CA VAL A 96 4.87 5.00 7.71
C VAL A 96 3.95 5.48 8.83
N PRO A 97 2.91 6.27 8.55
CA PRO A 97 1.90 6.67 9.53
C PRO A 97 1.01 5.47 9.85
N ASP A 98 1.34 4.72 10.90
CA ASP A 98 0.62 3.53 11.34
C ASP A 98 -0.48 3.95 12.33
N GLY A 99 -1.74 3.54 12.15
CA GLY A 99 -2.81 3.95 13.07
C GLY A 99 -2.98 5.48 13.21
N ALA A 100 -2.61 6.26 12.18
CA ALA A 100 -2.60 7.72 12.25
C ALA A 100 -4.02 8.30 12.27
N ARG A 101 -4.21 9.41 12.98
CA ARG A 101 -5.52 10.05 13.16
C ARG A 101 -5.44 11.54 12.84
N PHE A 102 -6.47 12.04 12.18
CA PHE A 102 -6.69 13.46 11.90
C PHE A 102 -8.10 13.83 12.35
N VAL A 103 -8.24 14.95 13.06
CA VAL A 103 -9.50 15.37 13.66
C VAL A 103 -9.72 16.85 13.38
N LEU A 104 -10.91 17.19 12.92
CA LEU A 104 -11.43 18.55 12.85
C LEU A 104 -12.55 18.70 13.88
N LYS A 105 -12.51 19.77 14.66
CA LYS A 105 -13.56 20.10 15.65
C LYS A 105 -14.12 21.48 15.36
N PHE A 106 -15.44 21.59 15.37
CA PHE A 106 -16.15 22.86 15.31
C PHE A 106 -17.30 22.80 16.29
N LEU A 107 -17.28 23.69 17.29
CA LEU A 107 -18.20 23.63 18.44
C LEU A 107 -18.19 22.22 19.05
N GLU A 108 -19.35 21.56 19.08
CA GLU A 108 -19.50 20.20 19.61
C GLU A 108 -19.36 19.12 18.52
N ARG A 109 -19.43 19.50 17.24
CA ARG A 109 -19.27 18.57 16.11
C ARG A 109 -17.82 18.22 15.86
N ARG A 110 -17.60 16.99 15.43
CA ARG A 110 -16.26 16.46 15.15
C ARG A 110 -16.24 15.58 13.91
N LEU A 111 -15.29 15.85 13.03
CA LEU A 111 -14.94 14.99 11.91
C LEU A 111 -13.61 14.31 12.21
N GLU A 112 -13.53 13.00 12.04
CA GLU A 112 -12.30 12.24 12.21
C GLU A 112 -11.96 11.42 10.98
N VAL A 113 -10.67 11.34 10.67
CA VAL A 113 -10.11 10.41 9.69
C VAL A 113 -9.08 9.54 10.41
N VAL A 114 -9.39 8.25 10.53
CA VAL A 114 -8.56 7.27 11.25
C VAL A 114 -7.99 6.29 10.23
N VAL A 115 -6.67 6.32 10.04
CA VAL A 115 -5.95 5.40 9.16
C VAL A 115 -5.80 4.06 9.88
N SER A 116 -6.22 2.99 9.22
CA SER A 116 -6.09 1.64 9.76
C SER A 116 -4.63 1.25 9.95
N PRO A 117 -4.31 0.54 11.05
CA PRO A 117 -2.97 0.04 11.29
C PRO A 117 -2.58 -1.04 10.28
N LEU A 118 -1.28 -1.21 10.08
CA LEU A 118 -0.71 -2.32 9.33
C LEU A 118 -0.91 -3.62 10.11
N VAL A 119 -1.35 -4.66 9.41
CA VAL A 119 -1.48 -6.01 9.98
C VAL A 119 -0.18 -6.79 9.83
N ASN A 120 -0.01 -7.81 10.65
CA ASN A 120 1.11 -8.75 10.52
C ASN A 120 0.64 -10.00 9.78
N ILE A 121 1.13 -10.21 8.55
CA ILE A 121 0.82 -11.39 7.73
C ILE A 121 2.11 -12.20 7.59
N GLY A 122 2.14 -13.40 8.18
CA GLY A 122 3.30 -14.29 8.10
C GLY A 122 4.60 -13.67 8.64
N GLY A 123 4.53 -12.84 9.68
CA GLY A 123 5.68 -12.17 10.29
C GLY A 123 6.08 -10.85 9.63
N ARG A 124 5.37 -10.41 8.57
CA ARG A 124 5.65 -9.17 7.85
C ARG A 124 4.52 -8.16 8.02
N PRO A 125 4.82 -6.89 8.35
CA PRO A 125 3.85 -5.81 8.28
C PRO A 125 3.33 -5.68 6.83
N ALA A 126 2.01 -5.60 6.66
CA ALA A 126 1.37 -5.43 5.38
C ALA A 126 0.06 -4.64 5.54
N PRO A 127 -0.36 -3.85 4.52
CA PRO A 127 -1.66 -3.22 4.57
C PRO A 127 -2.76 -4.25 4.24
N VAL A 128 -3.98 -4.02 4.75
CA VAL A 128 -5.12 -4.92 4.53
C VAL A 128 -5.74 -4.61 3.16
N GLY A 129 -5.49 -5.46 2.16
CA GLY A 129 -6.10 -5.39 0.82
C GLY A 129 -5.59 -4.23 -0.05
N ALA A 130 -5.88 -2.99 0.35
CA ALA A 130 -5.46 -1.75 -0.32
C ALA A 130 -4.13 -1.22 0.25
N LEU A 131 -3.50 -0.20 -0.34
CA LEU A 131 -2.25 0.38 0.20
C LEU A 131 -2.45 1.00 1.59
N ALA A 132 -3.62 1.56 1.82
CA ALA A 132 -4.11 1.97 3.13
C ALA A 132 -5.62 1.87 3.14
N THR A 133 -6.18 1.79 4.34
CA THR A 133 -7.60 2.07 4.58
C THR A 133 -7.70 3.14 5.65
N ALA A 134 -8.77 3.92 5.61
CA ALA A 134 -9.10 4.85 6.66
C ALA A 134 -10.62 4.89 6.86
N SER A 135 -11.06 5.13 8.08
CA SER A 135 -12.46 5.38 8.39
C SER A 135 -12.65 6.88 8.59
N VAL A 136 -13.65 7.43 7.91
CA VAL A 136 -14.12 8.81 8.08
C VAL A 136 -15.33 8.76 9.00
N ILE A 137 -15.31 9.53 10.08
CA ILE A 137 -16.30 9.47 11.16
C ILE A 137 -16.84 10.87 11.39
N GLN A 138 -18.16 11.01 11.31
CA GLN A 138 -18.91 12.23 11.54
C GLN A 138 -19.66 12.08 12.86
N TYR A 139 -19.23 12.84 13.87
CA TYR A 139 -19.81 12.82 15.20
C TYR A 139 -20.52 14.13 15.50
N ASP A 140 -21.84 14.05 15.71
CA ASP A 140 -22.67 15.13 16.22
C ASP A 140 -23.25 14.72 17.59
N PRO A 141 -22.82 15.33 18.71
CA PRO A 141 -23.37 15.00 20.02
C PRO A 141 -24.82 15.43 20.20
N ALA A 142 -25.34 16.34 19.37
CA ALA A 142 -26.76 16.69 19.38
C ALA A 142 -27.63 15.60 18.74
N ASP A 143 -27.04 14.74 17.91
CA ASP A 143 -27.68 13.54 17.36
C ASP A 143 -26.74 12.32 17.45
N PRO A 144 -26.55 11.75 18.66
CA PRO A 144 -25.66 10.60 18.84
C PRO A 144 -26.09 9.36 18.04
N ALA A 145 -27.38 9.26 17.71
CA ALA A 145 -27.93 8.16 16.91
C ALA A 145 -27.66 8.36 15.41
N GLY A 146 -27.46 9.60 14.96
CA GLY A 146 -27.11 9.97 13.59
C GLY A 146 -25.61 9.99 13.28
N ALA A 147 -24.76 9.44 14.16
CA ALA A 147 -23.33 9.31 13.88
C ALA A 147 -23.10 8.48 12.61
N ASP A 148 -22.60 9.13 11.56
CA ASP A 148 -22.32 8.50 10.28
C ASP A 148 -20.82 8.19 10.15
N TRP A 149 -20.50 7.09 9.46
CA TRP A 149 -19.14 6.74 9.16
C TRP A 149 -19.05 5.95 7.86
N PHE A 150 -17.91 6.07 7.19
CA PHE A 150 -17.62 5.27 6.01
C PHE A 150 -16.13 5.01 5.86
N ASP A 151 -15.82 3.90 5.22
CA ASP A 151 -14.45 3.54 4.91
C ASP A 151 -14.00 4.07 3.56
N VAL A 152 -12.72 4.43 3.48
CA VAL A 152 -12.02 4.71 2.24
C VAL A 152 -10.78 3.83 2.11
N THR A 153 -10.44 3.47 0.88
CA THR A 153 -9.26 2.69 0.51
C THR A 153 -8.35 3.49 -0.39
N LEU A 154 -7.05 3.46 -0.13
CA LEU A 154 -6.02 4.02 -0.98
C LEU A 154 -5.58 2.98 -2.02
N ARG A 155 -5.79 3.28 -3.30
CA ARG A 155 -5.32 2.48 -4.43
C ARG A 155 -3.84 2.73 -4.73
N GLU A 156 -3.22 1.86 -5.52
CA GLU A 156 -1.81 2.00 -5.93
C GLU A 156 -1.53 3.24 -6.78
N ASP A 157 -2.54 3.75 -7.49
CA ASP A 157 -2.46 5.00 -8.26
C ASP A 157 -2.54 6.26 -7.39
N GLY A 158 -2.65 6.11 -6.07
CA GLY A 158 -2.71 7.21 -5.11
C GLY A 158 -4.12 7.77 -4.86
N THR A 159 -5.14 7.21 -5.52
CA THR A 159 -6.53 7.65 -5.32
C THR A 159 -7.13 7.03 -4.06
N TRP A 160 -7.78 7.86 -3.25
CA TRP A 160 -8.65 7.38 -2.19
C TRP A 160 -10.05 7.17 -2.75
N VAL A 161 -10.66 6.03 -2.47
CA VAL A 161 -12.03 5.72 -2.92
C VAL A 161 -12.85 5.19 -1.76
N ARG A 162 -14.13 5.55 -1.69
CA ARG A 162 -15.06 5.03 -0.67
C ARG A 162 -15.30 3.55 -0.90
N LYS A 163 -15.25 2.74 0.16
CA LYS A 163 -15.63 1.33 0.11
C LYS A 163 -17.14 1.24 -0.11
N THR A 164 -17.55 0.43 -1.07
CA THR A 164 -18.96 0.08 -1.29
C THR A 164 -19.23 -1.31 -0.71
N PRO A 165 -20.40 -1.55 -0.12
CA PRO A 165 -20.78 -2.88 0.38
C PRO A 165 -20.84 -3.93 -0.74
N ASP A 166 -21.28 -3.54 -1.94
CA ASP A 166 -21.66 -4.46 -3.02
C ASP A 166 -20.75 -4.40 -4.27
N GLY A 167 -19.59 -3.74 -4.19
CA GLY A 167 -18.55 -3.81 -5.24
C GLY A 167 -18.87 -3.17 -6.61
N GLU A 168 -20.11 -2.74 -6.88
CA GLU A 168 -20.52 -2.30 -8.23
C GLU A 168 -20.52 -0.79 -8.49
N ALA A 169 -20.57 0.07 -7.47
CA ALA A 169 -20.56 1.52 -7.70
C ALA A 169 -19.14 2.12 -7.63
N THR A 170 -18.64 2.65 -8.74
CA THR A 170 -17.49 3.57 -8.75
C THR A 170 -17.92 4.90 -8.13
N LEU A 171 -17.78 5.00 -6.81
CA LEU A 171 -17.96 6.27 -6.10
C LEU A 171 -16.85 7.26 -6.50
N PRO A 172 -17.14 8.58 -6.47
CA PRO A 172 -16.13 9.59 -6.72
C PRO A 172 -14.95 9.46 -5.75
N ALA A 173 -13.76 9.83 -6.23
CA ALA A 173 -12.56 9.79 -5.40
C ALA A 173 -12.75 10.66 -4.14
N PHE A 174 -12.38 10.09 -3.00
CA PHE A 174 -12.24 10.81 -1.75
C PHE A 174 -11.01 11.72 -1.85
N GLY A 175 -11.22 13.02 -1.68
CA GLY A 175 -10.21 14.03 -1.94
C GLY A 175 -10.75 15.40 -1.61
N GLU A 176 -10.27 16.44 -2.28
CA GLU A 176 -10.62 17.82 -1.95
C GLU A 176 -12.14 18.09 -2.01
N LYS A 177 -12.82 17.63 -3.07
CA LYS A 177 -14.26 17.84 -3.24
C LYS A 177 -15.08 17.24 -2.09
N GLU A 178 -14.75 16.00 -1.69
CA GLU A 178 -15.45 15.34 -0.58
C GLU A 178 -15.04 15.94 0.76
N GLY A 179 -13.77 16.35 0.91
CA GLY A 179 -13.30 17.11 2.07
C GLY A 179 -14.10 18.40 2.27
N ARG A 180 -14.37 19.17 1.21
CA ARG A 180 -15.21 20.37 1.28
C ARG A 180 -16.61 20.06 1.80
N ARG A 181 -17.27 19.02 1.28
CA ARG A 181 -18.59 18.58 1.75
C ARG A 181 -18.59 18.17 3.22
N LEU A 182 -17.55 17.49 3.68
CA LEU A 182 -17.41 17.13 5.09
C LEU A 182 -17.19 18.36 5.98
N LEU A 183 -16.47 19.37 5.50
CA LEU A 183 -16.33 20.64 6.21
C LEU A 183 -17.65 21.42 6.24
N GLU A 184 -18.41 21.44 5.15
CA GLU A 184 -19.76 22.02 5.10
C GLU A 184 -20.67 21.35 6.16
N TRP A 185 -20.70 20.02 6.20
CA TRP A 185 -21.41 19.29 7.26
C TRP A 185 -20.92 19.64 8.68
N LEU A 186 -19.60 19.74 8.86
CA LEU A 186 -19.00 20.01 10.16
C LEU A 186 -19.46 21.36 10.73
N VAL A 187 -19.64 22.37 9.86
CA VAL A 187 -20.05 23.71 10.27
C VAL A 187 -21.57 23.93 10.33
N GLY A 188 -22.36 23.09 9.64
CA GLY A 188 -23.83 23.15 9.63
C GLY A 188 -24.41 23.71 8.35
#